data_AF-D4XSD6-F1
#
_entry.id   AF-D4XSD6-F1
#
_cell.length_a   1.000
_cell.length_b   1.000
_cell.length_c   1.000
_cell.angle_alpha   90.00
_cell.angle_beta   90.00
_cell.angle_gamma   90.00
#
_symmetry.space_group_name_H-M   'P 1'
#
loop_
_entity.id
_entity.type
_entity.pdbx_description
1 polymer ?
#
loop_
_entity_poly.entity_id
_entity_poly.type
_entity_poly.pdbx_seq_one_letter_code
_entity_poly.pdbx_strand_id
1 'polypeptide(L)'
;MQDLVLRRIFILAGIALLLWVLYLLKPIVIPFVGAFLIAYFFSPLVDVLVKIKLPRWLAISVVFIGIGVTLTVVLWFLAPLVWKQLIYARDSIPAGIHWVNATFLPWMSETFDLVPMEIDTDQISKVVMEYVQTNYSSDSIQTFALRLAQSGLNFIQIGGIIILIPIISFYFLLDWERMLQSLRRLIPRPYEASTLKIIRECHSVLGAFVKGQFLVMLLLGVIYAVGLQLIGLEVGLIIGMVAGLASIIPYLGFAVGIIAAVIATLFQFGLDWTQLLLVGAVFLVGQMVEGYILQPFLLGDKIGLSPVAVVFAVLAGAQLAGFLGMLIALPVAAVIVVLLRHARDNYEKSRFYGLPKEMVVVESMPQHISVETDQVELDLEIKNSQDTETSNLKDDSK
;
A
#
# COMPACT_ATOMS: atom_id res chain seq x y z
N MET A 1 36.54 -5.42 -23.41
CA MET A 1 36.22 -5.54 -21.96
C MET A 1 36.04 -4.20 -21.26
N GLN A 2 36.85 -3.17 -21.55
CA GLN A 2 36.76 -1.85 -20.92
C GLN A 2 35.41 -1.13 -21.18
N ASP A 3 34.82 -1.27 -22.37
CA ASP A 3 33.52 -0.63 -22.69
C ASP A 3 32.35 -1.14 -21.85
N LEU A 4 32.37 -2.41 -21.44
CA LEU A 4 31.31 -2.97 -20.60
C LEU A 4 31.37 -2.44 -19.17
N VAL A 5 32.58 -2.21 -18.64
CA VAL A 5 32.78 -1.65 -17.30
C VAL A 5 32.40 -0.17 -17.29
N LEU A 6 32.87 0.60 -18.29
CA LEU A 6 32.55 2.03 -18.41
C LEU A 6 31.04 2.24 -18.59
N ARG A 7 30.38 1.43 -19.42
CA ARG A 7 28.92 1.47 -19.60
C ARG A 7 28.17 1.15 -18.30
N ARG A 8 28.63 0.17 -17.53
CA ARG A 8 28.04 -0.16 -16.21
C ARG A 8 28.21 0.98 -15.20
N ILE A 9 29.40 1.56 -15.13
CA ILE A 9 29.68 2.71 -14.24
C ILE A 9 28.80 3.91 -14.62
N PHE A 10 28.66 4.20 -15.91
CA PHE A 10 27.82 5.30 -16.38
C PHE A 10 26.33 5.08 -16.07
N ILE A 11 25.84 3.84 -16.23
CA ILE A 11 24.47 3.47 -15.84
C ILE A 11 24.26 3.63 -14.33
N LEU A 12 25.20 3.14 -13.51
CA LEU A 12 25.12 3.26 -12.05
C LEU A 12 25.17 4.73 -11.59
N ALA A 13 26.05 5.54 -12.19
CA ALA A 13 26.14 6.98 -11.91
C ALA A 13 24.86 7.72 -12.32
N GLY A 14 24.27 7.38 -13.47
CA GLY A 14 22.99 7.93 -13.92
C GLY A 14 21.84 7.58 -12.98
N ILE A 15 21.78 6.33 -12.49
CA ILE A 15 20.79 5.90 -11.49
C ILE A 15 21.00 6.66 -10.17
N ALA A 16 22.24 6.79 -9.70
CA ALA A 16 22.54 7.51 -8.47
C ALA A 16 22.15 9.00 -8.57
N LEU A 17 22.44 9.65 -9.70
CA LEU A 17 22.03 11.04 -9.97
C LEU A 17 20.50 11.18 -9.99
N LEU A 18 19.80 10.26 -10.65
CA LEU A 18 18.34 10.24 -10.67
C LEU A 18 17.76 10.13 -9.26
N LEU A 19 18.27 9.19 -8.45
CA LEU A 19 17.82 9.00 -7.07
C LEU A 19 18.11 10.22 -6.20
N TRP A 20 19.26 10.86 -6.39
CA TRP A 20 19.61 12.12 -5.71
C TRP A 20 18.64 13.24 -6.08
N VAL A 21 18.35 13.43 -7.36
CA VAL A 21 17.39 14.43 -7.84
C VAL A 21 15.99 14.15 -7.32
N LEU A 22 15.54 12.89 -7.32
CA LEU A 22 14.25 12.50 -6.75
C LEU A 22 14.18 12.76 -5.24
N TYR A 23 15.27 12.57 -4.51
CA TYR A 23 15.36 12.91 -3.09
C TYR A 23 15.20 14.43 -2.87
N LEU A 24 15.84 15.25 -3.70
CA LEU A 24 15.64 16.72 -3.66
C LEU A 24 14.20 17.12 -4.00
N LEU A 25 13.54 16.40 -4.92
CA LEU A 25 12.17 16.66 -5.37
C LEU A 25 11.10 15.97 -4.51
N LYS A 26 11.46 15.32 -3.40
CA LYS A 26 10.54 14.57 -2.54
C LYS A 26 9.23 15.33 -2.21
N PRO A 27 9.22 16.64 -1.88
CA PRO A 27 7.99 17.38 -1.61
C PRO A 27 7.02 17.45 -2.79
N ILE A 28 7.53 17.39 -4.02
CA ILE A 28 6.75 17.42 -5.26
C ILE A 28 6.38 16.00 -5.69
N VAL A 29 7.24 15.01 -5.47
CA VAL A 29 6.96 13.61 -5.84
C VAL A 29 5.78 13.04 -5.03
N ILE A 30 5.67 13.40 -3.75
CA ILE A 30 4.61 12.92 -2.86
C ILE A 30 3.19 13.15 -3.42
N PRO A 31 2.76 14.37 -3.78
CA PRO A 31 1.41 14.59 -4.32
C PRO A 31 1.19 13.88 -5.66
N PHE A 32 2.24 13.70 -6.47
CA PHE A 32 2.15 12.89 -7.70
C PHE A 32 1.92 11.41 -7.39
N VAL A 33 2.56 10.85 -6.37
CA VAL A 33 2.32 9.46 -5.94
C VAL A 33 0.90 9.29 -5.41
N GLY A 34 0.42 10.22 -4.58
CA GLY A 34 -0.96 10.21 -4.09
C GLY A 34 -1.98 10.30 -5.23
N ALA A 35 -1.75 11.21 -6.17
CA ALA A 35 -2.58 11.36 -7.37
C ALA A 35 -2.53 10.11 -8.27
N PHE A 36 -1.36 9.49 -8.40
CA PHE A 36 -1.23 8.23 -9.13
C PHE A 36 -2.06 7.12 -8.48
N LEU A 37 -2.02 6.97 -7.15
CA LEU A 37 -2.83 5.98 -6.43
C LEU A 37 -4.33 6.21 -6.59
N ILE A 38 -4.78 7.47 -6.51
CA ILE A 38 -6.18 7.86 -6.72
C ILE A 38 -6.61 7.57 -8.16
N ALA A 39 -5.83 8.04 -9.15
CA ALA A 39 -6.07 7.74 -10.57
C ALA A 39 -6.15 6.23 -10.80
N TYR A 40 -5.24 5.49 -10.21
CA TYR A 40 -5.17 4.05 -10.34
C TYR A 40 -6.39 3.34 -9.72
N PHE A 41 -6.84 3.76 -8.55
CA PHE A 41 -8.04 3.25 -7.89
C PHE A 41 -9.31 3.49 -8.71
N PHE A 42 -9.44 4.68 -9.30
CA PHE A 42 -10.64 5.08 -10.04
C PHE A 42 -10.60 4.73 -11.54
N SER A 43 -9.45 4.31 -12.09
CA SER A 43 -9.33 3.86 -13.49
C SER A 43 -10.39 2.85 -13.91
N PRO A 44 -10.70 1.80 -13.14
CA PRO A 44 -11.71 0.81 -13.53
C PRO A 44 -13.12 1.41 -13.68
N LEU A 45 -13.47 2.41 -12.86
CA LEU A 45 -14.74 3.13 -12.96
C LEU A 45 -14.78 3.95 -14.24
N VAL A 46 -13.69 4.64 -14.57
CA VAL A 46 -13.55 5.39 -15.84
C VAL A 46 -13.65 4.44 -17.03
N ASP A 47 -12.97 3.29 -17.00
CA ASP A 47 -12.97 2.30 -18.08
C ASP A 47 -14.37 1.73 -18.34
N VAL A 48 -15.18 1.54 -17.29
CA VAL A 48 -16.59 1.12 -17.42
C VAL A 48 -17.41 2.20 -18.15
N LEU A 49 -17.22 3.48 -17.83
CA LEU A 49 -17.92 4.58 -18.52
C LEU A 49 -17.46 4.75 -19.97
N VAL A 50 -16.17 4.59 -20.24
CA VAL A 50 -15.62 4.63 -21.61
C VAL A 50 -16.19 3.50 -22.46
N LYS A 51 -16.39 2.29 -21.89
CA LYS A 51 -17.06 1.18 -22.59
C LYS A 51 -18.51 1.50 -23.00
N ILE A 52 -19.17 2.45 -22.32
CA ILE A 52 -20.52 2.95 -22.65
C ILE A 52 -20.45 4.07 -23.72
N LYS A 53 -19.32 4.20 -24.44
CA LYS A 53 -19.06 5.18 -25.53
C LYS A 53 -18.93 6.64 -25.07
N LEU A 54 -18.71 6.92 -23.79
CA LEU A 54 -18.33 8.27 -23.36
C LEU A 54 -16.87 8.59 -23.75
N PRO A 55 -16.58 9.79 -24.26
CA PRO A 55 -15.19 10.21 -24.47
C PRO A 55 -14.47 10.29 -23.13
N ARG A 56 -13.20 9.92 -23.12
CA ARG A 56 -12.41 9.69 -21.89
C ARG A 56 -12.45 10.85 -20.90
N TRP A 57 -12.31 12.09 -21.37
CA TRP A 57 -12.35 13.28 -20.50
C TRP A 57 -13.70 13.45 -19.79
N LEU A 58 -14.83 13.18 -20.47
CA LEU A 58 -16.17 13.20 -19.85
C LEU A 58 -16.33 12.06 -18.85
N ALA A 59 -15.86 10.85 -19.20
CA ALA A 59 -15.90 9.71 -18.28
C ALA A 59 -15.16 10.02 -16.97
N ILE A 60 -13.97 10.64 -17.06
CA ILE A 60 -13.19 11.07 -15.91
C ILE A 60 -13.95 12.14 -15.11
N SER A 61 -14.46 13.20 -15.76
CA SER A 61 -15.22 14.26 -15.08
C SER A 61 -16.45 13.70 -14.36
N VAL A 62 -17.20 12.79 -14.97
CA VAL A 62 -18.37 12.15 -14.35
C VAL A 62 -17.95 11.33 -13.12
N VAL A 63 -16.84 10.59 -13.18
CA VAL A 63 -16.34 9.84 -12.02
C VAL A 63 -15.95 10.79 -10.88
N PHE A 64 -15.19 11.85 -11.14
CA PHE A 64 -14.80 12.82 -10.10
C PHE A 64 -16.01 13.56 -9.50
N ILE A 65 -16.97 13.97 -10.32
CA ILE A 65 -18.23 14.58 -9.83
C ILE A 65 -19.01 13.55 -9.01
N GLY A 66 -19.13 12.31 -9.48
CA GLY A 66 -19.82 11.23 -8.77
C GLY A 66 -19.19 10.93 -7.41
N ILE A 67 -17.85 10.94 -7.31
CA ILE A 67 -17.13 10.82 -6.04
C ILE A 67 -17.44 12.01 -5.13
N GLY A 68 -17.38 13.25 -5.66
CA GLY A 68 -17.69 14.45 -4.89
C GLY A 68 -19.12 14.44 -4.33
N VAL A 69 -20.10 14.03 -5.14
CA VAL A 69 -21.49 13.87 -4.72
C VAL A 69 -21.62 12.76 -3.67
N THR A 70 -21.05 11.58 -3.93
CA THR A 70 -21.12 10.44 -3.01
C THR A 70 -20.49 10.80 -1.65
N LEU A 71 -19.33 11.43 -1.66
CA LEU A 71 -18.64 11.88 -0.45
C LEU A 71 -19.46 12.94 0.29
N THR A 72 -20.05 13.90 -0.42
CA THR A 72 -20.92 14.92 0.18
C THR A 72 -22.13 14.29 0.85
N VAL A 73 -22.79 13.32 0.19
CA VAL A 73 -23.94 12.60 0.77
C VAL A 73 -23.51 11.80 2.00
N VAL A 74 -22.42 11.03 1.91
CA VAL A 74 -21.91 10.27 3.06
C VAL A 74 -21.60 11.20 4.23
N LEU A 75 -20.88 12.30 4.00
CA LEU A 75 -20.58 13.28 5.04
C LEU A 75 -21.84 13.95 5.60
N TRP A 76 -22.83 14.25 4.77
CA TRP A 76 -24.09 14.85 5.23
C TRP A 76 -24.81 13.97 6.28
N PHE A 77 -24.81 12.65 6.08
CA PHE A 77 -25.41 11.70 7.03
C PHE A 77 -24.47 11.35 8.20
N LEU A 78 -23.18 11.20 7.93
CA LEU A 78 -22.21 10.71 8.90
C LEU A 78 -21.71 11.81 9.84
N ALA A 79 -21.56 13.05 9.36
CA ALA A 79 -21.11 14.18 10.15
C ALA A 79 -21.96 14.44 11.41
N PRO A 80 -23.31 14.47 11.37
CA PRO A 80 -24.09 14.68 12.58
C PRO A 80 -23.96 13.52 13.58
N LEU A 81 -23.79 12.27 13.10
CA LEU A 81 -23.58 11.10 13.94
C LEU A 81 -22.22 11.18 14.67
N VAL A 82 -21.17 11.45 13.92
CA VAL A 82 -19.82 11.67 14.45
C VAL A 82 -19.82 12.88 15.40
N TRP A 83 -20.50 13.97 15.06
CA TRP A 83 -20.53 15.17 15.89
C TRP A 83 -21.14 14.90 17.27
N LYS A 84 -22.24 14.14 17.34
CA LYS A 84 -22.85 13.73 18.61
C LYS A 84 -21.89 12.91 19.47
N GLN A 85 -21.23 11.92 18.88
CA GLN A 85 -20.27 11.09 19.60
C GLN A 85 -19.04 11.86 20.04
N LEU A 86 -18.60 12.85 19.25
CA LEU A 86 -17.48 13.71 19.61
C LEU A 86 -17.81 14.61 20.80
N ILE A 87 -19.03 15.18 20.84
CA ILE A 87 -19.53 15.94 22.00
C ILE A 87 -19.61 15.02 23.22
N TYR A 88 -20.18 13.82 23.09
CA TYR A 88 -20.23 12.86 24.19
C TYR A 88 -18.84 12.51 24.72
N ALA A 89 -17.89 12.23 23.83
CA ALA A 89 -16.50 11.93 24.19
C ALA A 89 -15.87 13.08 24.98
N ARG A 90 -16.07 14.32 24.51
CA ARG A 90 -15.61 15.54 25.19
C ARG A 90 -16.22 15.69 26.58
N ASP A 91 -17.54 15.56 26.68
CA ASP A 91 -18.27 15.77 27.93
C ASP A 91 -18.01 14.64 28.95
N SER A 92 -17.56 13.48 28.49
CA SER A 92 -17.15 12.34 29.31
C SER A 92 -15.72 12.47 29.89
N ILE A 93 -14.90 13.42 29.41
CA ILE A 93 -13.52 13.59 29.89
C ILE A 93 -13.45 13.85 31.40
N PRO A 94 -14.23 14.79 31.99
CA PRO A 94 -14.18 15.04 33.44
C PRO A 94 -14.58 13.81 34.26
N ALA A 95 -15.60 13.07 33.79
CA ALA A 95 -16.04 11.84 34.43
C ALA A 95 -14.94 10.76 34.38
N GLY A 96 -14.23 10.64 33.24
CA GLY A 96 -13.09 9.73 33.10
C GLY A 96 -11.93 10.08 34.04
N ILE A 97 -11.58 11.37 34.15
CA ILE A 97 -10.55 11.83 35.10
C ILE A 97 -10.96 11.50 36.54
N HIS A 98 -12.20 11.78 36.90
CA HIS A 98 -12.72 11.46 38.23
C HIS A 98 -12.68 9.96 38.51
N TRP A 99 -13.07 9.11 37.55
CA TRP A 99 -12.99 7.65 37.69
C TRP A 99 -11.55 7.15 37.87
N VAL A 100 -10.59 7.72 37.13
CA VAL A 100 -9.17 7.38 37.28
C VAL A 100 -8.71 7.62 38.72
N ASN A 101 -9.06 8.77 39.30
CA ASN A 101 -8.59 9.12 40.64
C ASN A 101 -9.39 8.43 41.76
N ALA A 102 -10.70 8.28 41.59
CA ALA A 102 -11.58 7.72 42.62
C ALA A 102 -11.64 6.19 42.63
N THR A 103 -11.29 5.53 41.52
CA THR A 103 -11.44 4.07 41.39
C THR A 103 -10.15 3.41 40.92
N PHE A 104 -9.55 3.88 39.83
CA PHE A 104 -8.40 3.20 39.23
C PHE A 104 -7.12 3.33 40.07
N LEU A 105 -6.76 4.53 40.54
CA LEU A 105 -5.57 4.75 41.39
C LEU A 105 -5.65 3.98 42.72
N PRO A 106 -6.77 4.02 43.48
CA PRO A 106 -6.92 3.21 44.69
C PRO A 106 -6.83 1.71 44.40
N TRP A 107 -7.55 1.21 43.38
CA TRP A 107 -7.49 -0.20 42.99
C TRP A 107 -6.07 -0.64 42.63
N MET A 108 -5.30 0.21 41.92
CA MET A 108 -3.92 -0.07 41.55
C MET A 108 -2.99 -0.08 42.78
N SER A 109 -3.15 0.88 43.68
CA SER A 109 -2.37 0.97 44.92
C SER A 109 -2.61 -0.25 45.81
N GLU A 110 -3.87 -0.68 45.97
CA GLU A 110 -4.23 -1.87 46.75
C GLU A 110 -3.77 -3.18 46.09
N THR A 111 -3.85 -3.29 44.76
CA THR A 111 -3.53 -4.53 44.04
C THR A 111 -2.03 -4.78 43.90
N PHE A 112 -1.25 -3.70 43.70
CA PHE A 112 0.19 -3.80 43.40
C PHE A 112 1.09 -3.28 44.53
N ASP A 113 0.52 -2.91 45.68
CA ASP A 113 1.23 -2.37 46.86
C ASP A 113 2.13 -1.16 46.51
N LEU A 114 1.62 -0.29 45.64
CA LEU A 114 2.31 0.92 45.18
C LEU A 114 1.92 2.12 46.05
N VAL A 115 2.88 3.02 46.31
CA VAL A 115 2.64 4.29 47.02
C VAL A 115 1.52 5.07 46.30
N PRO A 116 0.49 5.56 47.01
CA PRO A 116 -0.58 6.34 46.40
C PRO A 116 0.01 7.59 45.74
N MET A 117 -0.03 7.63 44.42
CA MET A 117 0.32 8.82 43.67
C MET A 117 -0.92 9.72 43.70
N GLU A 118 -0.98 10.68 44.63
CA GLU A 118 -2.05 11.68 44.64
C GLU A 118 -1.85 12.63 43.47
N ILE A 119 -2.60 12.39 42.40
CA ILE A 119 -2.63 13.28 41.25
C ILE A 119 -3.61 14.42 41.57
N ASP A 120 -3.12 15.67 41.56
CA ASP A 120 -3.95 16.87 41.75
C ASP A 120 -5.00 16.97 40.63
N THR A 121 -6.20 16.55 40.99
CA THR A 121 -7.32 16.31 40.07
C THR A 121 -7.88 17.61 39.53
N ASP A 122 -7.85 18.66 40.35
CA ASP A 122 -8.35 19.97 40.00
C ASP A 122 -7.44 20.67 38.99
N GLN A 123 -6.13 20.49 39.11
CA GLN A 123 -5.18 21.03 38.14
C GLN A 123 -5.28 20.34 36.78
N ILE A 124 -5.37 19.01 36.73
CA ILE A 124 -5.50 18.29 35.45
C ILE A 124 -6.85 18.58 34.79
N SER A 125 -7.94 18.54 35.54
CA SER A 125 -9.26 18.87 35.00
C SER A 125 -9.30 20.31 34.50
N LYS A 126 -8.69 21.28 35.21
CA LYS A 126 -8.57 22.67 34.74
C LYS A 126 -7.71 22.79 33.49
N VAL A 127 -6.52 22.19 33.43
CA VAL A 127 -5.63 22.26 32.26
C VAL A 127 -6.27 21.60 31.03
N VAL A 128 -6.89 20.43 31.21
CA VAL A 128 -7.58 19.72 30.13
C VAL A 128 -8.82 20.49 29.70
N MET A 129 -9.63 20.98 30.63
CA MET A 129 -10.84 21.74 30.30
C MET A 129 -10.51 23.11 29.71
N GLU A 130 -9.46 23.78 30.17
CA GLU A 130 -8.93 25.01 29.59
C GLU A 130 -8.39 24.75 28.19
N TYR A 131 -7.67 23.64 27.97
CA TYR A 131 -7.21 23.25 26.63
C TYR A 131 -8.40 22.92 25.72
N VAL A 132 -9.40 22.18 26.20
CA VAL A 132 -10.61 21.86 25.45
C VAL A 132 -11.46 23.10 25.20
N GLN A 133 -11.61 24.03 26.12
CA GLN A 133 -12.37 25.27 25.93
C GLN A 133 -11.62 26.26 25.04
N THR A 134 -10.32 26.39 25.21
CA THR A 134 -9.46 27.25 24.38
C THR A 134 -9.37 26.72 22.95
N ASN A 135 -9.42 25.40 22.72
CA ASN A 135 -9.28 24.81 21.39
C ASN A 135 -10.60 24.35 20.74
N TYR A 136 -11.63 24.05 21.53
CA TYR A 136 -12.88 23.40 21.10
C TYR A 136 -14.15 23.95 21.81
N SER A 137 -14.14 25.18 22.35
CA SER A 137 -15.37 25.81 22.90
C SER A 137 -16.49 25.85 21.84
N SER A 138 -17.75 25.83 22.29
CA SER A 138 -18.95 25.78 21.45
C SER A 138 -19.41 27.15 20.91
N ASP A 139 -18.78 28.26 21.31
CA ASP A 139 -19.05 29.62 20.80
C ASP A 139 -18.31 29.90 19.46
N SER A 140 -17.93 28.84 18.75
CA SER A 140 -16.75 28.79 17.91
C SER A 140 -16.99 28.88 16.41
N ILE A 141 -18.11 29.39 15.92
CA ILE A 141 -18.21 29.64 14.47
C ILE A 141 -17.22 30.75 14.06
N GLN A 142 -17.10 31.81 14.87
CA GLN A 142 -16.17 32.91 14.59
C GLN A 142 -14.71 32.56 14.89
N THR A 143 -14.41 31.83 15.96
CA THR A 143 -13.02 31.41 16.26
C THR A 143 -12.56 30.29 15.33
N PHE A 144 -13.45 29.39 14.90
CA PHE A 144 -13.17 28.43 13.82
C PHE A 144 -12.96 29.16 12.49
N ALA A 145 -13.79 30.14 12.13
CA ALA A 145 -13.61 30.95 10.92
C ALA A 145 -12.32 31.79 10.94
N LEU A 146 -11.96 32.37 12.08
CA LEU A 146 -10.71 33.11 12.27
C LEU A 146 -9.48 32.19 12.28
N ARG A 147 -9.59 30.98 12.84
CA ARG A 147 -8.56 29.94 12.72
C ARG A 147 -8.46 29.40 11.29
N LEU A 148 -9.56 29.33 10.54
CA LEU A 148 -9.58 29.02 9.10
C LEU A 148 -8.91 30.14 8.30
N ALA A 149 -9.17 31.40 8.65
CA ALA A 149 -8.60 32.57 8.00
C ALA A 149 -7.09 32.73 8.29
N GLN A 150 -6.66 32.53 9.54
CA GLN A 150 -5.24 32.53 9.94
C GLN A 150 -4.51 31.28 9.44
N SER A 151 -5.18 30.12 9.44
CA SER A 151 -4.70 28.95 8.72
C SER A 151 -4.70 29.18 7.23
N GLY A 152 -5.38 30.18 6.67
CA GLY A 152 -5.49 30.45 5.23
C GLY A 152 -4.14 30.48 4.51
N LEU A 153 -3.08 30.99 5.15
CA LEU A 153 -1.72 30.94 4.59
C LEU A 153 -1.14 29.50 4.56
N ASN A 154 -1.36 28.70 5.59
CA ASN A 154 -1.05 27.25 5.61
C ASN A 154 -2.03 26.44 4.74
N PHE A 155 -3.26 26.92 4.54
CA PHE A 155 -4.33 26.32 3.75
C PHE A 155 -4.10 26.58 2.26
N ILE A 156 -3.43 27.67 1.87
CA ILE A 156 -2.96 27.85 0.50
C ILE A 156 -1.85 26.84 0.20
N GLN A 157 -0.97 26.57 1.15
CA GLN A 157 0.14 25.62 0.98
C GLN A 157 -0.33 24.15 1.02
N ILE A 158 -1.18 23.77 1.98
CA ILE A 158 -1.74 22.42 2.13
C ILE A 158 -2.95 22.20 1.22
N GLY A 159 -3.85 23.18 1.13
CA GLY A 159 -5.02 23.13 0.24
C GLY A 159 -4.62 23.22 -1.23
N GLY A 160 -3.52 23.90 -1.56
CA GLY A 160 -2.90 23.79 -2.87
C GLY A 160 -2.57 22.35 -3.24
N ILE A 161 -1.97 21.59 -2.32
CA ILE A 161 -1.70 20.15 -2.50
C ILE A 161 -2.99 19.33 -2.63
N ILE A 162 -3.99 19.58 -1.78
CA ILE A 162 -5.27 18.87 -1.80
C ILE A 162 -6.02 19.09 -3.11
N ILE A 163 -6.00 20.30 -3.67
CA ILE A 163 -6.62 20.61 -4.97
C ILE A 163 -5.77 20.04 -6.12
N LEU A 164 -4.45 20.07 -5.98
CA LEU A 164 -3.53 19.59 -7.01
C LEU A 164 -3.63 18.08 -7.21
N ILE A 165 -3.88 17.30 -6.15
CA ILE A 165 -3.97 15.83 -6.24
C ILE A 165 -5.09 15.37 -7.21
N PRO A 166 -6.36 15.82 -7.10
CA PRO A 166 -7.40 15.52 -8.08
C PRO A 166 -7.06 15.99 -9.49
N ILE A 167 -6.43 17.16 -9.64
CA ILE A 167 -6.03 17.68 -10.96
C ILE A 167 -4.96 16.77 -11.59
N ILE A 168 -3.91 16.42 -10.85
CA ILE A 168 -2.88 15.50 -11.33
C ILE A 168 -3.49 14.11 -11.62
N SER A 169 -4.42 13.65 -10.78
CA SER A 169 -5.12 12.37 -10.98
C SER A 169 -5.93 12.38 -12.27
N PHE A 170 -6.60 13.49 -12.57
CA PHE A 170 -7.32 13.70 -13.82
C PHE A 170 -6.38 13.57 -15.02
N TYR A 171 -5.22 14.24 -15.00
CA TYR A 171 -4.23 14.13 -16.07
C TYR A 171 -3.63 12.73 -16.19
N PHE A 172 -3.34 12.06 -15.06
CA PHE A 172 -2.88 10.67 -15.10
C PHE A 172 -3.92 9.77 -15.76
N LEU A 173 -5.20 9.91 -15.43
CA LEU A 173 -6.28 9.14 -16.04
C LEU A 173 -6.46 9.48 -17.53
N LEU A 174 -6.29 10.74 -17.92
CA LEU A 174 -6.46 11.21 -19.29
C LEU A 174 -5.33 10.70 -20.20
N ASP A 175 -4.07 10.87 -19.79
CA ASP A 175 -2.88 10.64 -20.63
C ASP A 175 -2.18 9.30 -20.37
N TRP A 176 -2.73 8.44 -19.50
CA TRP A 176 -2.13 7.17 -19.10
C TRP A 176 -1.58 6.33 -20.26
N GLU A 177 -2.39 6.14 -21.31
CA GLU A 177 -2.01 5.32 -22.47
C GLU A 177 -0.89 5.98 -23.29
N ARG A 178 -0.96 7.31 -23.47
CA ARG A 178 0.07 8.07 -24.18
C ARG A 178 1.40 8.00 -23.43
N MET A 179 1.36 8.13 -22.10
CA MET A 179 2.54 8.00 -21.23
C MET A 179 3.14 6.60 -21.33
N LEU A 180 2.31 5.54 -21.24
CA LEU A 180 2.74 4.15 -21.42
C LEU A 180 3.36 3.88 -22.80
N GLN A 181 2.77 4.40 -23.88
CA GLN A 181 3.33 4.24 -25.22
C GLN A 181 4.68 4.93 -25.36
N SER A 182 4.85 6.09 -24.71
CA SER A 182 6.11 6.84 -24.71
C SER A 182 7.18 6.10 -23.92
N LEU A 183 6.85 5.56 -22.75
CA LEU A 183 7.73 4.71 -21.95
C LEU A 183 8.10 3.42 -22.69
N ARG A 184 7.17 2.81 -23.43
CA ARG A 184 7.43 1.61 -24.23
C ARG A 184 8.49 1.83 -25.29
N ARG A 185 8.59 3.04 -25.86
CA ARG A 185 9.62 3.39 -26.86
C ARG A 185 11.03 3.49 -26.27
N LEU A 186 11.16 3.64 -24.95
CA LEU A 186 12.46 3.66 -24.26
C LEU A 186 13.00 2.23 -24.01
N ILE A 187 12.15 1.21 -24.12
CA ILE A 187 12.54 -0.18 -23.90
C ILE A 187 13.21 -0.72 -25.17
N PRO A 188 14.44 -1.26 -25.09
CA PRO A 188 15.06 -1.90 -26.24
C PRO A 188 14.23 -3.11 -26.71
N ARG A 189 14.05 -3.24 -28.04
CA ARG A 189 13.18 -4.25 -28.67
C ARG A 189 13.37 -5.69 -28.17
N PRO A 190 14.60 -6.19 -27.92
CA PRO A 190 14.79 -7.57 -27.45
C PRO A 190 14.16 -7.84 -26.07
N TYR A 191 14.06 -6.81 -25.22
CA TYR A 191 13.55 -6.94 -23.86
C TYR A 191 12.07 -6.54 -23.72
N GLU A 192 11.45 -6.04 -24.80
CA GLU A 192 10.10 -5.46 -24.78
C GLU A 192 9.05 -6.44 -24.23
N ALA A 193 9.05 -7.69 -24.69
CA ALA A 193 8.10 -8.70 -24.24
C ALA A 193 8.25 -9.03 -22.75
N SER A 194 9.50 -9.18 -22.28
CA SER A 194 9.81 -9.48 -20.88
C SER A 194 9.42 -8.31 -19.96
N THR A 195 9.77 -7.08 -20.33
CA THR A 195 9.41 -5.89 -19.56
C THR A 195 7.90 -5.67 -19.50
N LEU A 196 7.17 -5.88 -20.61
CA LEU A 196 5.71 -5.77 -20.63
C LEU A 196 5.04 -6.84 -19.76
N LYS A 197 5.61 -8.05 -19.66
CA LYS A 197 5.14 -9.09 -18.73
C LYS A 197 5.27 -8.61 -17.28
N ILE A 198 6.44 -8.12 -16.89
CA ILE A 198 6.70 -7.57 -15.55
C ILE A 198 5.73 -6.43 -15.22
N ILE A 199 5.57 -5.47 -16.14
CA ILE A 199 4.66 -4.33 -15.96
C ILE A 199 3.22 -4.80 -15.74
N ARG A 200 2.74 -5.80 -16.50
CA ARG A 200 1.39 -6.35 -16.33
C ARG A 200 1.21 -7.05 -14.99
N GLU A 201 2.23 -7.77 -14.52
CA GLU A 201 2.18 -8.40 -13.20
C GLU A 201 2.17 -7.35 -12.08
N CYS A 202 3.03 -6.34 -12.13
CA CYS A 202 3.01 -5.21 -11.19
C CYS A 202 1.65 -4.52 -11.19
N HIS A 203 1.09 -4.26 -12.38
CA HIS A 203 -0.26 -3.70 -12.52
C HIS A 203 -1.31 -4.61 -11.88
N SER A 204 -1.30 -5.92 -12.14
CA SER A 204 -2.29 -6.81 -11.52
C SER A 204 -2.21 -6.82 -9.99
N VAL A 205 -1.00 -6.76 -9.41
CA VAL A 205 -0.80 -6.80 -7.96
C VAL A 205 -1.23 -5.48 -7.31
N LEU A 206 -0.82 -4.34 -7.88
CA LEU A 206 -1.27 -3.02 -7.42
C LEU A 206 -2.81 -2.88 -7.52
N GLY A 207 -3.39 -3.37 -8.63
CA GLY A 207 -4.84 -3.42 -8.88
C GLY A 207 -5.61 -4.13 -7.79
N ALA A 208 -5.15 -5.34 -7.44
CA ALA A 208 -5.75 -6.15 -6.38
C ALA A 208 -5.56 -5.48 -5.01
N PHE A 209 -4.35 -4.99 -4.71
CA PHE A 209 -4.03 -4.37 -3.42
C PHE A 209 -4.90 -3.14 -3.13
N VAL A 210 -4.95 -2.15 -4.03
CA VAL A 210 -5.65 -0.89 -3.74
C VAL A 210 -7.15 -1.12 -3.57
N LYS A 211 -7.76 -1.98 -4.40
CA LYS A 211 -9.19 -2.34 -4.29
C LYS A 211 -9.49 -3.16 -3.05
N GLY A 212 -8.67 -4.18 -2.81
CA GLY A 212 -8.81 -5.07 -1.69
C GLY A 212 -8.67 -4.32 -0.37
N GLN A 213 -7.64 -3.47 -0.25
CA GLN A 213 -7.42 -2.68 0.96
C GLN A 213 -8.56 -1.70 1.24
N PHE A 214 -9.09 -1.02 0.22
CA PHE A 214 -10.25 -0.14 0.42
C PHE A 214 -11.46 -0.91 0.96
N LEU A 215 -11.74 -2.11 0.43
CA LEU A 215 -12.81 -2.97 0.91
C LEU A 215 -12.54 -3.48 2.33
N VAL A 216 -11.31 -3.85 2.66
CA VAL A 216 -10.90 -4.22 4.02
C VAL A 216 -11.19 -3.07 4.99
N MET A 217 -10.75 -1.85 4.67
CA MET A 217 -10.97 -0.67 5.52
C MET A 217 -12.45 -0.41 5.79
N LEU A 218 -13.28 -0.49 4.75
CA LEU A 218 -14.71 -0.26 4.86
C LEU A 218 -15.39 -1.35 5.68
N LEU A 219 -15.13 -2.62 5.37
CA LEU A 219 -15.75 -3.75 6.05
C LEU A 219 -15.33 -3.83 7.52
N LEU A 220 -14.05 -3.64 7.81
CA LEU A 220 -13.53 -3.64 9.18
C LEU A 220 -14.07 -2.45 9.98
N GLY A 221 -14.20 -1.28 9.34
CA GLY A 221 -14.84 -0.12 9.95
C GLY A 221 -16.29 -0.38 10.33
N VAL A 222 -17.06 -1.04 9.46
CA VAL A 222 -18.44 -1.46 9.74
C VAL A 222 -18.49 -2.51 10.85
N ILE A 223 -17.64 -3.55 10.80
CA ILE A 223 -17.59 -4.61 11.82
C ILE A 223 -17.33 -4.01 13.21
N TYR A 224 -16.33 -3.15 13.33
CA TYR A 224 -16.00 -2.52 14.61
C TYR A 224 -17.07 -1.51 15.04
N ALA A 225 -17.58 -0.66 14.14
CA ALA A 225 -18.61 0.31 14.48
C ALA A 225 -19.89 -0.38 15.00
N VAL A 226 -20.38 -1.38 14.26
CA VAL A 226 -21.57 -2.13 14.64
C VAL A 226 -21.31 -2.97 15.89
N GLY A 227 -20.17 -3.68 15.95
CA GLY A 227 -19.83 -4.51 17.10
C GLY A 227 -19.75 -3.72 18.41
N LEU A 228 -19.10 -2.56 18.40
CA LEU A 228 -19.00 -1.70 19.58
C LEU A 228 -20.34 -1.04 19.93
N GLN A 229 -21.15 -0.66 18.93
CA GLN A 229 -22.50 -0.14 19.18
C GLN A 229 -23.43 -1.20 19.77
N LEU A 230 -23.32 -2.47 19.37
CA LEU A 230 -24.10 -3.57 19.92
C LEU A 230 -23.79 -3.83 21.40
N ILE A 231 -22.55 -3.57 21.82
CA ILE A 231 -22.14 -3.61 23.23
C ILE A 231 -22.77 -2.44 24.03
N GLY A 232 -23.19 -1.38 23.34
CA GLY A 232 -23.73 -0.15 23.93
C GLY A 232 -22.68 0.96 24.10
N LEU A 233 -21.51 0.85 23.45
CA LEU A 233 -20.48 1.89 23.52
C LEU A 233 -20.91 3.11 22.68
N GLU A 234 -21.11 4.26 23.34
CA GLU A 234 -21.66 5.47 22.72
C GLU A 234 -20.77 5.99 21.59
N VAL A 235 -19.45 5.90 21.76
CA VAL A 235 -18.43 6.32 20.78
C VAL A 235 -18.02 5.22 19.80
N GLY A 236 -18.77 4.11 19.76
CA GLY A 236 -18.42 2.92 18.97
C GLY A 236 -18.26 3.18 17.46
N LEU A 237 -19.07 4.09 16.89
CA LEU A 237 -18.99 4.43 15.45
C LEU A 237 -17.69 5.14 15.12
N ILE A 238 -17.30 6.18 15.87
CA ILE A 238 -16.06 6.92 15.63
C ILE A 238 -14.87 5.95 15.76
N ILE A 239 -14.86 5.14 16.81
CA ILE A 239 -13.77 4.18 17.03
C ILE A 239 -13.69 3.18 15.89
N GLY A 240 -14.83 2.63 15.47
CA GLY A 240 -14.90 1.72 14.33
C GLY A 240 -14.43 2.37 13.03
N MET A 241 -14.86 3.60 12.74
CA MET A 241 -14.42 4.36 11.57
C MET A 241 -12.91 4.63 11.61
N VAL A 242 -12.37 5.09 12.73
CA VAL A 242 -10.94 5.38 12.88
C VAL A 242 -10.13 4.10 12.76
N ALA A 243 -10.56 3.01 13.40
CA ALA A 243 -9.91 1.71 13.30
C ALA A 243 -9.94 1.16 11.87
N GLY A 244 -11.09 1.24 11.19
CA GLY A 244 -11.25 0.86 9.79
C GLY A 244 -10.37 1.70 8.85
N LEU A 245 -10.32 3.01 9.02
CA LEU A 245 -9.44 3.88 8.23
C LEU A 245 -7.95 3.63 8.52
N ALA A 246 -7.58 3.48 9.79
CA ALA A 246 -6.22 3.17 10.21
C ALA A 246 -5.76 1.78 9.73
N SER A 247 -6.68 0.86 9.42
CA SER A 247 -6.36 -0.44 8.83
C SER A 247 -5.77 -0.35 7.41
N ILE A 248 -5.70 0.83 6.79
CA ILE A 248 -4.91 1.05 5.57
C ILE A 248 -3.45 0.58 5.75
N ILE A 249 -2.92 0.70 6.97
CA ILE A 249 -1.66 0.10 7.39
C ILE A 249 -2.01 -1.16 8.19
N PRO A 250 -1.48 -2.34 7.81
CA PRO A 250 -1.74 -3.58 8.53
C PRO A 250 -1.47 -3.45 10.02
N TYR A 251 -2.31 -4.08 10.85
CA TYR A 251 -2.26 -4.07 12.33
C TYR A 251 -2.50 -2.71 13.01
N LEU A 252 -2.29 -1.59 12.32
CA LEU A 252 -2.46 -0.25 12.88
C LEU A 252 -3.93 0.01 13.24
N GLY A 253 -4.86 -0.41 12.38
CA GLY A 253 -6.30 -0.29 12.63
C GLY A 253 -6.75 -0.97 13.92
N PHE A 254 -6.31 -2.21 14.13
CA PHE A 254 -6.54 -2.94 15.37
C PHE A 254 -5.91 -2.23 16.57
N ALA A 255 -4.63 -1.86 16.50
CA ALA A 255 -3.92 -1.24 17.61
C ALA A 255 -4.58 0.07 18.06
N VAL A 256 -4.87 0.97 17.12
CA VAL A 256 -5.53 2.24 17.42
C VAL A 256 -6.97 2.01 17.92
N GLY A 257 -7.69 1.11 17.26
CA GLY A 257 -9.08 0.80 17.61
C GLY A 257 -9.24 0.21 19.00
N ILE A 258 -8.47 -0.83 19.34
CA ILE A 258 -8.61 -1.52 20.62
C ILE A 258 -8.20 -0.62 21.79
N ILE A 259 -7.13 0.18 21.62
CA ILE A 259 -6.71 1.16 22.64
C ILE A 259 -7.83 2.18 22.87
N ALA A 260 -8.37 2.77 21.80
CA ALA A 260 -9.46 3.73 21.91
C ALA A 260 -10.73 3.11 22.52
N ALA A 261 -11.09 1.88 22.13
CA ALA A 261 -12.24 1.17 22.65
C ALA A 261 -12.11 0.84 24.13
N VAL A 262 -10.95 0.34 24.57
CA VAL A 262 -10.69 0.03 25.97
C VAL A 262 -10.79 1.29 26.82
N ILE A 263 -10.15 2.39 26.41
CA ILE A 263 -10.23 3.68 27.13
C ILE A 263 -11.67 4.15 27.22
N ALA A 264 -12.39 4.16 26.10
CA ALA A 264 -13.79 4.59 26.07
C ALA A 264 -14.69 3.71 26.93
N THR A 265 -14.44 2.41 26.97
CA THR A 265 -15.21 1.45 27.79
C THR A 265 -14.97 1.68 29.27
N LEU A 266 -13.72 1.90 29.68
CA LEU A 266 -13.40 2.25 31.06
C LEU A 266 -14.06 3.58 31.48
N PHE A 267 -14.11 4.57 30.59
CA PHE A 267 -14.73 5.85 30.90
C PHE A 267 -16.26 5.77 30.98
N GLN A 268 -16.88 4.94 30.13
CA GLN A 268 -18.33 4.82 30.07
C GLN A 268 -18.90 3.86 31.12
N PHE A 269 -18.25 2.71 31.33
CA PHE A 269 -18.76 1.61 32.17
C PHE A 269 -17.93 1.38 33.45
N GLY A 270 -16.77 2.02 33.58
CA GLY A 270 -15.84 1.75 34.68
C GLY A 270 -15.09 0.43 34.53
N LEU A 271 -14.67 -0.16 35.65
CA LEU A 271 -13.90 -1.41 35.69
C LEU A 271 -14.82 -2.65 35.55
N ASP A 272 -15.61 -2.68 34.48
CA ASP A 272 -16.47 -3.81 34.15
C ASP A 272 -15.74 -4.80 33.22
N TRP A 273 -15.28 -5.89 33.83
CA TRP A 273 -14.59 -6.99 33.13
C TRP A 273 -15.43 -7.62 32.01
N THR A 274 -16.76 -7.61 32.15
CA THR A 274 -17.67 -8.16 31.12
C THR A 274 -17.62 -7.30 29.88
N GLN A 275 -17.72 -5.98 30.03
CA GLN A 275 -17.68 -5.04 28.91
C GLN A 275 -16.31 -5.04 28.21
N LEU A 276 -15.22 -5.09 28.99
CA LEU A 276 -13.87 -5.23 28.44
C LEU A 276 -13.68 -6.53 27.65
N LEU A 277 -14.22 -7.64 28.15
CA LEU A 277 -14.17 -8.93 27.45
C LEU A 277 -14.99 -8.89 26.15
N LEU A 278 -16.17 -8.26 26.15
CA LEU A 278 -16.99 -8.07 24.96
C LEU A 278 -16.28 -7.22 23.90
N VAL A 279 -15.62 -6.13 24.30
CA VAL A 279 -14.79 -5.32 23.39
C VAL A 279 -13.65 -6.15 22.82
N GLY A 280 -12.95 -6.90 23.68
CA GLY A 280 -11.92 -7.84 23.24
C GLY A 280 -12.46 -8.87 22.23
N ALA A 281 -13.67 -9.39 22.45
CA ALA A 281 -14.32 -10.31 21.54
C ALA A 281 -14.65 -9.67 20.17
N VAL A 282 -15.14 -8.42 20.14
CA VAL A 282 -15.38 -7.70 18.88
C VAL A 282 -14.10 -7.51 18.08
N PHE A 283 -13.01 -7.08 18.72
CA PHE A 283 -11.74 -6.92 18.06
C PHE A 283 -11.12 -8.25 17.63
N LEU A 284 -11.28 -9.31 18.43
CA LEU A 284 -10.88 -10.66 18.06
C LEU A 284 -11.63 -11.14 16.82
N VAL A 285 -12.96 -11.00 16.79
CA VAL A 285 -13.78 -11.35 15.63
C VAL A 285 -13.35 -10.55 14.39
N GLY A 286 -13.14 -9.23 14.53
CA GLY A 286 -12.68 -8.41 13.42
C GLY A 286 -11.30 -8.84 12.90
N GLN A 287 -10.36 -9.19 13.78
CA GLN A 287 -9.05 -9.73 13.37
C GLN A 287 -9.14 -11.10 12.70
N MET A 288 -10.00 -11.99 13.21
CA MET A 288 -10.24 -13.28 12.57
C MET A 288 -10.84 -13.09 11.17
N VAL A 289 -11.84 -12.22 11.04
CA VAL A 289 -12.45 -11.88 9.75
C VAL A 289 -11.41 -11.23 8.82
N GLU A 290 -10.60 -10.30 9.31
CA GLU A 290 -9.53 -9.66 8.53
C GLU A 290 -8.54 -10.70 8.00
N GLY A 291 -7.93 -11.49 8.89
CA GLY A 291 -6.85 -12.41 8.54
C GLY A 291 -7.31 -13.65 7.76
N TYR A 292 -8.43 -14.26 8.12
CA TYR A 292 -8.87 -15.52 7.52
C TYR A 292 -9.85 -15.35 6.35
N ILE A 293 -10.55 -14.23 6.25
CA ILE A 293 -11.58 -14.02 5.22
C ILE A 293 -11.18 -12.88 4.29
N LEU A 294 -11.03 -11.67 4.82
CA LEU A 294 -10.89 -10.47 4.01
C LEU A 294 -9.54 -10.44 3.26
N GLN A 295 -8.42 -10.69 3.94
CA GLN A 295 -7.11 -10.69 3.30
C GLN A 295 -7.01 -11.71 2.16
N PRO A 296 -7.28 -13.01 2.35
CA PRO A 296 -7.17 -13.99 1.27
C PRO A 296 -8.21 -13.76 0.16
N PHE A 297 -9.43 -13.30 0.49
CA PHE A 297 -10.47 -13.07 -0.51
C PHE A 297 -10.25 -11.80 -1.34
N LEU A 298 -9.78 -10.72 -0.71
CA LEU A 298 -9.71 -9.39 -1.33
C LEU A 298 -8.31 -9.04 -1.86
N LEU A 299 -7.24 -9.48 -1.18
CA LEU A 299 -5.86 -9.21 -1.59
C LEU A 299 -5.25 -10.42 -2.33
N GLY A 300 -5.67 -11.65 -1.97
CA GLY A 300 -5.22 -12.92 -2.56
C GLY A 300 -3.75 -13.26 -2.29
N ASP A 301 -3.32 -14.44 -2.75
CA ASP A 301 -1.91 -14.91 -2.62
C ASP A 301 -0.91 -14.11 -3.47
N LYS A 302 -1.38 -13.17 -4.30
CA LYS A 302 -0.59 -12.53 -5.34
C LYS A 302 0.48 -11.59 -4.82
N ILE A 303 0.36 -11.12 -3.58
CA ILE A 303 1.32 -10.18 -2.98
C ILE A 303 2.60 -10.91 -2.54
N GLY A 304 2.51 -12.18 -2.13
CA GLY A 304 3.67 -13.03 -1.80
C GLY A 304 4.58 -12.49 -0.68
N LEU A 305 4.11 -11.53 0.11
CA LEU A 305 4.86 -10.95 1.23
C LEU A 305 4.67 -11.80 2.48
N SER A 306 5.77 -12.18 3.13
CA SER A 306 5.70 -12.74 4.48
C SER A 306 5.24 -11.66 5.48
N PRO A 307 4.59 -12.03 6.59
CA PRO A 307 4.18 -11.06 7.61
C PRO A 307 5.35 -10.18 8.11
N VAL A 308 6.54 -10.77 8.24
CA VAL A 308 7.76 -10.04 8.62
C VAL A 308 8.16 -9.00 7.55
N ALA A 309 8.06 -9.35 6.27
CA ALA A 309 8.34 -8.41 5.18
C ALA A 309 7.34 -7.24 5.15
N VAL A 310 6.06 -7.49 5.48
CA VAL A 310 5.06 -6.44 5.62
C VAL A 310 5.43 -5.47 6.75
N VAL A 311 5.72 -5.97 7.95
CA VAL A 311 6.13 -5.13 9.08
C VAL A 311 7.40 -4.35 8.75
N PHE A 312 8.41 -5.01 8.18
CA PHE A 312 9.64 -4.35 7.76
C PHE A 312 9.38 -3.25 6.73
N ALA A 313 8.54 -3.50 5.72
CA ALA A 313 8.21 -2.49 4.70
C ALA A 313 7.53 -1.28 5.32
N VAL A 314 6.59 -1.46 6.25
CA VAL A 314 5.91 -0.36 6.94
C VAL A 314 6.91 0.45 7.75
N LEU A 315 7.78 -0.18 8.54
CA LEU A 315 8.79 0.50 9.35
C LEU A 315 9.83 1.23 8.48
N ALA A 316 10.29 0.60 7.41
CA ALA A 316 11.19 1.22 6.45
C ALA A 316 10.53 2.43 5.76
N GLY A 317 9.27 2.30 5.35
CA GLY A 317 8.47 3.40 4.81
C GLY A 317 8.34 4.55 5.80
N ALA A 318 8.03 4.25 7.06
CA ALA A 318 7.95 5.23 8.15
C ALA A 318 9.25 6.02 8.27
N GLN A 319 10.40 5.34 8.26
CA GLN A 319 11.70 5.99 8.39
C GLN A 319 12.06 6.85 7.17
N LEU A 320 11.71 6.39 5.96
CA LEU A 320 12.10 7.07 4.71
C LEU A 320 11.22 8.30 4.41
N ALA A 321 9.91 8.22 4.66
CA ALA A 321 8.96 9.26 4.26
C ALA A 321 7.84 9.52 5.29
N GLY A 322 8.03 9.13 6.55
CA GLY A 322 7.07 9.35 7.62
C GLY A 322 5.76 8.60 7.36
N PHE A 323 4.64 9.23 7.73
CA PHE A 323 3.30 8.66 7.56
C PHE A 323 2.99 8.26 6.11
N LEU A 324 3.36 9.12 5.15
CA LEU A 324 3.13 8.83 3.73
C LEU A 324 3.93 7.62 3.26
N GLY A 325 5.16 7.46 3.77
CA GLY A 325 5.98 6.29 3.50
C GLY A 325 5.36 5.01 4.03
N MET A 326 4.74 5.02 5.22
CA MET A 326 3.99 3.88 5.74
C MET A 326 2.80 3.53 4.84
N LEU A 327 2.05 4.53 4.37
CA LEU A 327 0.87 4.33 3.53
C LEU A 327 1.21 3.68 2.18
N ILE A 328 2.32 4.09 1.56
CA ILE A 328 2.74 3.54 0.26
C ILE A 328 3.67 2.33 0.37
N ALA A 329 4.08 1.95 1.59
CA ALA A 329 5.06 0.89 1.83
C ALA A 329 4.67 -0.44 1.19
N LEU A 330 3.43 -0.88 1.40
CA LEU A 330 2.94 -2.16 0.90
C LEU A 330 2.84 -2.20 -0.64
N PRO A 331 2.23 -1.20 -1.32
CA PRO A 331 2.26 -1.12 -2.77
C PRO A 331 3.68 -1.20 -3.35
N VAL A 332 4.62 -0.47 -2.76
CA VAL A 332 6.02 -0.46 -3.21
C VAL A 332 6.67 -1.81 -2.95
N ALA A 333 6.49 -2.40 -1.77
CA ALA A 333 7.01 -3.70 -1.42
C ALA A 333 6.49 -4.79 -2.36
N ALA A 334 5.21 -4.75 -2.72
CA ALA A 334 4.61 -5.70 -3.65
C ALA A 334 5.24 -5.60 -5.05
N VAL A 335 5.49 -4.38 -5.55
CA VAL A 335 6.23 -4.18 -6.80
C VAL A 335 7.66 -4.70 -6.69
N ILE A 336 8.35 -4.42 -5.59
CA ILE A 336 9.72 -4.91 -5.35
C ILE A 336 9.75 -6.45 -5.36
N VAL A 337 8.78 -7.13 -4.73
CA VAL A 337 8.70 -8.60 -4.75
C VAL A 337 8.53 -9.14 -6.17
N VAL A 338 7.67 -8.53 -6.98
CA VAL A 338 7.50 -8.94 -8.40
C VAL A 338 8.81 -8.77 -9.18
N LEU A 339 9.52 -7.66 -8.96
CA LEU A 339 10.82 -7.40 -9.58
C LEU A 339 11.89 -8.38 -9.10
N LEU A 340 11.97 -8.66 -7.80
CA LEU A 340 12.91 -9.61 -7.21
C LEU A 340 12.67 -11.04 -7.70
N ARG A 341 11.40 -11.44 -7.86
CA ARG A 341 11.06 -12.75 -8.44
C ARG A 341 11.61 -12.88 -9.86
N HIS A 342 11.36 -11.89 -10.73
CA HIS A 342 11.91 -11.91 -12.09
C HIS A 342 13.44 -11.78 -12.12
N ALA A 343 14.02 -11.01 -11.20
CA ALA A 343 15.47 -10.89 -11.08
C ALA A 343 16.11 -12.23 -10.70
N ARG A 344 15.50 -12.95 -9.74
CA ARG A 344 15.92 -14.30 -9.35
C ARG A 344 15.78 -15.29 -10.50
N ASP A 345 14.62 -15.34 -11.15
CA ASP A 345 14.37 -16.25 -12.27
C ASP A 345 15.36 -16.01 -13.43
N ASN A 346 15.76 -14.76 -13.66
CA ASN A 346 16.79 -14.41 -14.66
C ASN A 346 18.21 -14.76 -14.17
N TYR A 347 18.49 -14.60 -12.87
CA TYR A 347 19.77 -14.98 -12.27
C TYR A 347 19.99 -16.49 -12.34
N GLU A 348 18.98 -17.29 -12.01
CA GLU A 348 19.03 -18.76 -12.07
C GLU A 348 19.28 -19.28 -13.50
N LYS A 349 18.76 -18.58 -14.51
CA LYS A 349 19.01 -18.88 -15.93
C LYS A 349 20.34 -18.33 -16.44
N SER A 350 21.04 -17.53 -15.65
CA SER A 350 22.28 -16.90 -16.09
C SER A 350 23.46 -17.88 -16.00
N ARG A 351 24.48 -17.64 -16.84
CA ARG A 351 25.75 -18.40 -16.81
C ARG A 351 26.51 -18.25 -15.48
N PHE A 352 26.10 -17.33 -14.60
CA PHE A 352 26.69 -17.15 -13.26
C PHE A 352 26.13 -18.11 -12.22
N TYR A 353 24.93 -18.67 -12.43
CA TYR A 353 24.28 -19.61 -11.51
C TYR A 353 24.37 -21.06 -11.99
N GLY A 354 24.21 -21.31 -13.29
CA GLY A 354 24.41 -22.64 -13.86
C GLY A 354 25.88 -23.06 -13.82
N LEU A 355 26.17 -24.30 -13.40
CA LEU A 355 27.49 -24.93 -13.60
C LEU A 355 27.88 -24.80 -15.07
N PRO A 356 29.17 -24.57 -15.40
CA PRO A 356 29.60 -24.59 -16.79
C PRO A 356 29.13 -25.91 -17.40
N LYS A 357 28.28 -25.85 -18.43
CA LYS A 357 28.06 -26.99 -19.31
C LYS A 357 29.42 -27.29 -19.93
N GLU A 358 30.18 -28.17 -19.31
CA GLU A 358 31.35 -28.78 -19.91
C GLU A 358 30.84 -29.48 -21.17
N MET A 359 31.16 -28.89 -22.34
CA MET A 359 31.06 -29.63 -23.58
C MET A 359 32.10 -30.74 -23.48
N VAL A 360 31.64 -31.94 -23.12
CA VAL A 360 32.45 -33.14 -23.27
C VAL A 360 32.54 -33.37 -24.77
N VAL A 361 33.62 -32.89 -25.39
CA VAL A 361 33.98 -33.30 -26.74
C VAL A 361 34.41 -34.76 -26.62
N VAL A 362 33.50 -35.67 -26.95
CA VAL A 362 33.86 -37.07 -27.15
C VAL A 362 34.64 -37.11 -28.45
N GLU A 363 35.96 -37.26 -28.36
CA GLU A 363 36.83 -37.44 -29.52
C GLU A 363 36.56 -38.84 -30.11
N SER A 364 35.50 -38.96 -30.90
CA SER A 364 35.28 -40.09 -31.79
C SER A 364 36.10 -39.90 -33.07
N MET A 365 36.65 -41.01 -33.56
CA MET A 365 37.55 -41.20 -34.72
C MET A 365 37.45 -40.15 -35.86
N PRO A 366 38.53 -39.91 -36.65
CA PRO A 366 38.77 -38.71 -37.48
C PRO A 366 37.77 -38.37 -38.60
N GLN A 367 36.62 -39.05 -38.69
CA GLN A 367 35.58 -38.78 -39.68
C GLN A 367 34.23 -38.36 -39.07
N HIS A 368 34.02 -38.40 -37.75
CA HIS A 368 32.76 -37.97 -37.13
C HIS A 368 32.98 -37.21 -35.82
N ILE A 369 32.54 -35.95 -35.79
CA ILE A 369 32.49 -35.12 -34.57
C ILE A 369 31.03 -35.08 -34.10
N SER A 370 30.71 -35.83 -33.06
CA SER A 370 29.40 -35.76 -32.39
C SER A 370 29.46 -34.73 -31.27
N VAL A 371 28.63 -33.68 -31.34
CA VAL A 371 28.47 -32.68 -30.26
C VAL A 371 27.10 -32.87 -29.63
N GLU A 372 27.09 -33.38 -28.40
CA GLU A 372 25.86 -33.61 -27.66
C GLU A 372 25.54 -32.41 -26.77
N THR A 373 24.34 -31.83 -26.94
CA THR A 373 23.81 -30.79 -26.05
C THR A 373 22.35 -31.08 -25.71
N ASP A 374 21.90 -30.77 -24.48
CA ASP A 374 20.52 -31.04 -24.00
C ASP A 374 19.37 -30.55 -24.89
N GLN A 375 19.61 -29.70 -25.90
CA GLN A 375 18.54 -29.13 -26.72
C GLN A 375 18.69 -29.35 -28.23
N VAL A 376 19.84 -29.80 -28.73
CA VAL A 376 20.04 -30.09 -30.14
C VAL A 376 21.16 -31.14 -30.29
N GLU A 377 20.86 -32.21 -31.02
CA GLU A 377 21.82 -33.17 -31.57
C GLU A 377 22.16 -32.72 -33.00
N LEU A 378 23.42 -32.34 -33.24
CA LEU A 378 23.91 -31.86 -34.53
C LEU A 378 24.99 -32.82 -35.03
N ASP A 379 24.63 -33.59 -36.06
CA ASP A 379 25.56 -34.50 -36.74
C ASP A 379 26.12 -33.81 -37.98
N LEU A 380 27.43 -33.60 -38.01
CA LEU A 380 28.13 -32.93 -39.11
C LEU A 380 29.02 -33.94 -39.85
N GLU A 381 28.57 -34.40 -41.02
CA GLU A 381 29.35 -35.25 -41.91
C GLU A 381 30.23 -34.39 -42.84
N ILE A 382 31.54 -34.40 -42.61
CA ILE A 382 32.49 -33.69 -43.47
C ILE A 382 32.89 -34.63 -44.61
N LYS A 383 32.22 -34.51 -45.76
CA LYS A 383 32.65 -35.19 -46.99
C LYS A 383 33.89 -34.53 -47.56
N ASN A 384 34.99 -35.26 -47.60
CA ASN A 384 36.21 -34.84 -48.27
C ASN A 384 36.01 -34.95 -49.80
N SER A 385 36.41 -33.94 -50.56
CA SER A 385 36.10 -33.82 -51.99
C SER A 385 36.81 -34.84 -52.91
N GLN A 386 37.59 -35.78 -52.36
CA GLN A 386 38.32 -36.79 -53.13
C GLN A 386 37.55 -38.11 -53.34
N ASP A 387 36.46 -38.38 -52.60
CA ASP A 387 35.69 -39.63 -52.74
C ASP A 387 34.58 -39.58 -53.82
N THR A 388 34.47 -38.49 -54.58
CA THR A 388 33.43 -38.37 -55.62
C THR A 388 33.88 -38.91 -56.99
N GLU A 389 35.18 -39.13 -57.23
CA GLU A 389 35.70 -39.51 -58.56
C GLU A 389 35.81 -41.02 -58.82
N THR A 390 35.73 -41.89 -57.82
CA THR A 390 35.95 -43.35 -58.01
C THR A 390 34.69 -44.17 -58.26
N SER A 391 33.50 -43.57 -58.26
CA SER A 391 32.23 -44.30 -58.49
C SER A 391 31.75 -44.35 -59.95
N ASN A 392 32.39 -43.63 -60.89
CA ASN A 392 31.88 -43.46 -62.26
C ASN A 392 32.64 -44.23 -63.37
N LEU A 393 33.48 -45.22 -63.03
CA LEU A 393 34.29 -45.96 -64.04
C LEU A 393 34.08 -47.48 -64.07
N LYS A 394 32.97 -48.00 -63.53
CA LYS A 394 32.66 -49.44 -63.57
C LYS A 394 31.20 -49.72 -63.90
N ASP A 395 30.70 -49.17 -65.01
CA ASP A 395 29.54 -49.77 -65.69
C ASP A 395 29.44 -49.31 -67.16
N ASP A 396 30.41 -49.74 -67.99
CA ASP A 396 30.25 -49.79 -69.45
C ASP A 396 31.40 -50.61 -70.07
N SER A 397 31.41 -51.92 -69.83
CA SER A 397 32.05 -52.91 -70.71
C SER A 397 31.61 -54.34 -70.38
N LYS A 398 30.45 -54.74 -70.91
CA LYS A 398 30.26 -55.99 -71.67
C LYS A 398 28.84 -56.16 -72.17
#